data_AF-A0A538CIL3-F1
#
_entry.id   AF-A0A538CIL3-F1
#
_cell.length_a   1.000
_cell.length_b   1.000
_cell.length_c   1.000
_cell.angle_alpha   90.00
_cell.angle_beta   90.00
_cell.angle_gamma   90.00
#
_symmetry.space_group_name_H-M   'P 1'
#
loop_
_entity.id
_entity.type
_entity.pdbx_description
1 polymer ?
#
loop_
_entity_poly.entity_id
_entity_poly.type
_entity_poly.pdbx_seq_one_letter_code
_entity_poly.pdbx_strand_id
1 'polypeptide(L)'
;MAEFGMARATLVEAAKRGDFRARPQAMPIDELLVATPRGRHNLKQRLLKAGLKSARCEICGLDEWRGAPLSLALHHANGDKHDNRLENLQMLCPNCHSQTENFSGRNRRAA
;
A
#
# COMPACT_ATOMS: atom_id res chain seq x y z
N MET A 1 -3.18 -35.29 -18.77
CA MET A 1 -2.48 -34.30 -17.93
C MET A 1 -2.58 -34.80 -16.50
N ALA A 2 -1.48 -35.04 -15.81
CA ALA A 2 -1.52 -35.56 -14.45
C ALA A 2 -2.12 -34.49 -13.52
N GLU A 3 -3.31 -34.74 -12.99
CA GLU A 3 -3.88 -33.94 -11.90
C GLU A 3 -3.07 -34.25 -10.65
N PHE A 4 -2.25 -33.30 -10.19
CA PHE A 4 -1.67 -33.37 -8.86
C PHE A 4 -2.82 -33.24 -7.85
N GLY A 5 -3.32 -34.38 -7.38
CA GLY A 5 -4.50 -34.54 -6.51
C GLY A 5 -4.29 -34.11 -5.06
N MET A 6 -3.71 -32.93 -4.83
CA MET A 6 -3.65 -32.35 -3.49
C MET A 6 -4.53 -31.10 -3.43
N ALA A 7 -5.60 -31.20 -2.63
CA ALA A 7 -6.42 -30.04 -2.31
C ALA A 7 -5.57 -28.96 -1.61
N ARG A 8 -5.89 -27.69 -1.84
CA ARG A 8 -5.24 -26.56 -1.15
C ARG A 8 -5.26 -26.73 0.38
N ALA A 9 -6.36 -27.26 0.91
CA ALA A 9 -6.49 -27.57 2.33
C ALA A 9 -5.41 -28.55 2.81
N THR A 10 -5.11 -29.60 2.05
CA THR A 10 -4.06 -30.59 2.35
C THR A 10 -2.69 -29.93 2.49
N LEU A 11 -2.35 -29.03 1.57
CA LEU A 11 -1.11 -28.24 1.61
C LEU A 11 -1.04 -27.31 2.82
N VAL A 12 -2.16 -26.68 3.20
CA VAL A 12 -2.25 -25.83 4.39
C VAL A 12 -2.06 -26.64 5.68
N GLU A 13 -2.70 -27.81 5.79
CA GLU A 13 -2.55 -28.68 6.96
C GLU A 13 -1.13 -29.26 7.08
N ALA A 14 -0.51 -29.65 5.97
CA ALA A 14 0.89 -30.08 5.96
C ALA A 14 1.85 -28.96 6.42
N ALA A 15 1.62 -27.72 5.99
CA ALA A 15 2.38 -26.58 6.49
C ALA A 15 2.18 -26.35 8.00
N LYS A 16 0.95 -26.49 8.50
CA LYS A 16 0.65 -26.36 9.95
C LYS A 16 1.32 -27.46 10.79
N ARG A 17 1.42 -28.68 10.26
CA ARG A 17 2.13 -29.78 10.91
C ARG A 17 3.65 -29.62 10.91
N GLY A 18 4.18 -28.70 10.10
CA GLY A 18 5.62 -28.48 9.96
C GLY A 18 6.30 -29.39 8.93
N ASP A 19 5.52 -30.08 8.08
CA ASP A 19 6.04 -30.97 7.03
C ASP A 19 6.92 -30.20 6.02
N PHE A 20 6.71 -28.88 5.89
CA PHE A 20 7.57 -27.97 5.12
C PHE A 20 7.42 -26.51 5.58
N ARG A 21 8.39 -25.66 5.22
CA ARG A 21 8.33 -24.21 5.48
C ARG A 21 7.61 -23.48 4.34
N ALA A 22 6.37 -23.06 4.58
CA ALA A 22 5.63 -22.23 3.64
C ALA A 22 6.22 -20.81 3.54
N ARG A 23 6.17 -20.21 2.34
CA ARG A 23 6.51 -18.79 2.14
C ARG A 23 5.50 -17.91 2.90
N PRO A 24 5.93 -16.83 3.57
CA PRO A 24 5.00 -15.88 4.18
C PRO A 24 4.06 -15.27 3.13
N GLN A 25 2.82 -15.02 3.55
CA GLN A 25 1.78 -14.43 2.71
C GLN A 25 2.07 -12.97 2.33
N ALA A 26 2.77 -12.25 3.20
CA ALA A 26 3.13 -10.86 2.98
C ALA A 26 4.59 -10.63 3.36
N MET A 27 5.28 -9.82 2.56
CA MET A 27 6.59 -9.26 2.91
C MET A 27 6.48 -8.47 4.23
N PRO A 28 7.50 -8.43 5.09
CA PRO A 28 7.56 -7.51 6.24
C PRO A 28 7.33 -6.05 5.83
N ILE A 29 6.94 -5.19 6.78
CA ILE A 29 6.60 -3.79 6.44
C ILE A 29 7.84 -2.92 6.31
N ASP A 30 8.82 -3.14 7.16
CA ASP A 30 10.17 -2.59 7.08
C ASP A 30 10.80 -2.82 5.70
N GLU A 31 10.77 -4.05 5.17
CA GLU A 31 11.22 -4.36 3.81
C GLU A 31 10.42 -3.69 2.66
N LEU A 32 9.21 -3.18 2.97
CA LEU A 32 8.37 -2.47 2.01
C LEU A 32 8.68 -0.96 2.00
N LEU A 33 9.07 -0.38 3.14
CA LEU A 33 9.27 1.06 3.35
C LEU A 33 10.68 1.52 2.95
N VAL A 34 11.11 1.10 1.77
CA VAL A 34 12.44 1.40 1.21
C VAL A 34 12.29 1.95 -0.21
N ALA A 35 13.29 2.71 -0.66
CA ALA A 35 13.34 3.25 -2.02
C ALA A 35 13.80 2.18 -3.02
N THR A 36 12.92 1.23 -3.33
CA THR A 36 13.18 0.16 -4.31
C THR A 36 11.97 -0.08 -5.20
N PRO A 37 12.16 -0.53 -6.45
CA PRO A 37 11.04 -0.84 -7.34
C PRO A 37 10.15 -1.96 -6.80
N ARG A 38 9.06 -1.58 -6.12
CA ARG A 38 8.06 -2.51 -5.59
C ARG A 38 6.63 -2.14 -5.99
N GLY A 39 5.75 -3.15 -5.99
CA GLY A 39 4.33 -2.96 -6.26
C GLY A 39 3.63 -2.21 -5.11
N ARG A 40 2.88 -1.16 -5.46
CA ARG A 40 2.18 -0.28 -4.50
C ARG A 40 0.72 -0.62 -4.22
N HIS A 41 0.17 -1.62 -4.90
CA HIS A 41 -1.25 -1.98 -4.89
C HIS A 41 -1.86 -2.14 -3.49
N ASN A 42 -1.10 -2.68 -2.54
CA ASN A 42 -1.52 -2.91 -1.16
C ASN A 42 -0.84 -1.98 -0.14
N LEU A 43 0.02 -1.05 -0.58
CA LEU A 43 0.83 -0.21 0.32
C LEU A 43 -0.04 0.62 1.26
N LYS A 44 -1.06 1.31 0.73
CA LYS A 44 -2.03 2.08 1.54
C LYS A 44 -2.66 1.22 2.64
N GLN A 45 -3.17 0.04 2.29
CA GLN A 45 -3.84 -0.84 3.25
C GLN A 45 -2.88 -1.36 4.32
N ARG A 46 -1.64 -1.67 3.92
CA ARG A 46 -0.60 -2.13 4.84
C ARG A 46 -0.17 -1.04 5.83
N LEU A 47 -0.06 0.21 5.39
CA LEU A 47 0.26 1.35 6.25
C LEU A 47 -0.82 1.60 7.31
N LEU A 48 -2.09 1.57 6.89
CA LEU A 48 -3.23 1.73 7.80
C LEU A 48 -3.31 0.58 8.81
N LYS A 49 -3.14 -0.67 8.35
CA LYS A 49 -3.18 -1.85 9.22
C LYS A 49 -2.04 -1.86 10.24
N ALA A 50 -0.87 -1.34 9.86
CA ALA A 50 0.28 -1.24 10.76
C ALA A 50 0.25 -0.01 11.69
N GLY A 51 -0.76 0.86 11.56
CA GLY A 51 -0.86 2.08 12.37
C GLY A 51 0.20 3.14 12.05
N LEU A 52 0.94 3.00 10.94
CA LEU A 52 1.98 3.95 10.55
C LEU A 52 1.43 5.24 9.92
N LYS A 53 0.20 5.17 9.41
CA LYS A 53 -0.55 6.30 8.87
C LYS A 53 -1.99 6.20 9.34
N SER A 54 -2.66 7.34 9.48
CA SER A 54 -4.06 7.43 9.87
C SER A 54 -4.98 7.48 8.64
N ALA A 55 -6.25 7.12 8.84
CA ALA A 55 -7.30 7.28 7.83
C ALA A 55 -7.81 8.75 7.77
N ARG A 56 -6.89 9.71 7.84
CA ARG A 56 -7.17 11.16 7.80
C ARG A 56 -6.24 11.86 6.81
N CYS A 57 -6.72 12.93 6.19
CA CYS A 57 -5.89 13.77 5.33
C CYS A 57 -4.80 14.48 6.15
N GLU A 58 -3.54 14.33 5.77
CA GLU A 58 -2.39 14.97 6.44
C GLU A 58 -2.29 16.48 6.18
N ILE A 59 -3.03 17.01 5.20
CA ILE A 59 -3.04 18.45 4.88
C ILE A 59 -4.22 19.16 5.58
N CYS A 60 -5.46 18.72 5.32
CA CYS A 60 -6.65 19.42 5.83
C CYS A 60 -7.29 18.76 7.06
N GLY A 61 -6.79 17.60 7.50
CA GLY A 61 -7.32 16.90 8.67
C GLY A 61 -8.69 16.24 8.48
N LEU A 62 -9.30 16.29 7.29
CA LEU A 62 -10.58 15.62 7.03
C LEU A 62 -10.41 14.10 6.93
N ASP A 63 -11.30 13.37 7.58
CA ASP A 63 -11.47 11.92 7.52
C ASP A 63 -12.87 11.50 7.06
N GLU A 64 -13.83 12.43 7.06
CA GLU A 64 -15.18 12.24 6.54
C GLU A 64 -15.62 13.34 5.55
N TRP A 65 -16.57 13.01 4.69
CA TRP A 65 -17.25 13.94 3.80
C TRP A 65 -18.70 13.52 3.62
N ARG A 66 -19.64 14.44 3.86
CA ARG A 66 -21.10 14.18 3.80
C ARG A 66 -21.54 12.99 4.67
N GLY A 67 -20.95 12.86 5.85
CA GLY A 67 -21.26 11.79 6.82
C GLY A 67 -20.75 10.40 6.42
N ALA A 68 -19.86 10.31 5.42
CA ALA A 68 -19.24 9.06 4.99
C ALA A 68 -17.70 9.15 5.09
N PRO A 69 -17.01 8.04 5.38
CA PRO A 69 -15.54 7.99 5.41
C PRO A 69 -14.92 8.41 4.07
N LEU A 70 -13.87 9.21 4.14
CA LEU A 70 -13.24 9.80 2.98
C LEU A 70 -12.23 8.82 2.37
N SER A 71 -12.33 8.57 1.05
CA SER A 71 -11.33 7.76 0.35
C SER A 71 -10.05 8.56 0.11
N LEU A 72 -9.04 8.31 0.95
CA LEU A 72 -7.73 8.96 0.83
C LEU A 72 -6.87 8.34 -0.27
N ALA A 73 -6.14 9.15 -1.02
CA ALA A 73 -5.07 8.74 -1.91
C ALA A 73 -3.76 8.63 -1.13
N LEU A 74 -2.92 7.66 -1.51
CA LEU A 74 -1.54 7.60 -1.06
C LEU A 74 -0.70 8.43 -2.04
N HIS A 75 -0.04 9.45 -1.52
CA HIS A 75 0.72 10.43 -2.26
C HIS A 75 2.22 10.26 -2.01
N HIS A 76 3.04 10.32 -3.07
CA HIS A 76 4.50 10.32 -3.01
C HIS A 76 4.97 11.76 -3.21
N ALA A 77 5.50 12.39 -2.16
CA ALA A 77 5.85 13.81 -2.17
C ALA A 77 6.90 14.15 -3.25
N ASN A 78 7.91 13.30 -3.42
CA ASN A 78 8.94 13.45 -4.46
C ASN A 78 8.47 13.08 -5.89
N GLY A 79 7.26 12.54 -6.04
CA GLY A 79 6.75 12.06 -7.33
C GLY A 79 7.35 10.74 -7.84
N ASP A 80 8.29 10.14 -7.11
CA ASP A 80 8.83 8.81 -7.44
C ASP A 80 7.95 7.72 -6.83
N LYS A 81 7.33 6.92 -7.70
CA LYS A 81 6.46 5.79 -7.35
C LYS A 81 7.20 4.63 -6.66
N HIS A 82 8.54 4.64 -6.67
CA HIS A 82 9.38 3.59 -6.09
C HIS A 82 9.94 3.96 -4.72
N ASP A 83 9.82 5.22 -4.31
CA ASP A 83 10.26 5.67 -3.00
C ASP A 83 9.17 5.49 -1.95
N ASN A 84 9.10 4.29 -1.36
CA ASN A 84 8.09 3.94 -0.37
C ASN A 84 8.51 4.27 1.07
N ARG A 85 9.58 5.05 1.28
CA ARG A 85 9.98 5.45 2.62
C ARG A 85 8.86 6.24 3.30
N LEU A 86 8.65 6.02 4.59
CA LEU A 86 7.47 6.51 5.30
C LEU A 86 7.38 8.05 5.25
N GLU A 87 8.51 8.74 5.30
CA GLU A 87 8.63 10.20 5.22
C GLU A 87 8.23 10.77 3.85
N ASN A 88 8.31 9.97 2.78
CA ASN A 88 7.92 10.40 1.43
C ASN A 88 6.42 10.16 1.14
N LEU A 89 5.75 9.38 1.99
CA LEU A 89 4.36 8.98 1.81
C LEU A 89 3.41 9.88 2.59
N GLN A 90 2.33 10.30 1.95
CA GLN A 90 1.28 11.12 2.56
C GLN A 90 -0.11 10.57 2.26
N MET A 91 -1.00 10.61 3.24
CA MET A 91 -2.41 10.30 3.08
C MET A 91 -3.19 11.58 2.77
N LEU A 92 -3.68 11.73 1.53
CA LEU A 92 -4.33 12.96 1.07
C LEU A 92 -5.77 12.71 0.63
N CYS A 93 -6.68 13.62 0.95
CA CYS A 93 -8.04 13.61 0.37
C CYS A 93 -8.00 13.97 -1.12
N PRO A 94 -9.03 13.64 -1.93
CA PRO A 94 -9.06 13.95 -3.36
C PRO A 94 -8.88 15.45 -3.65
N ASN A 95 -9.39 16.32 -2.77
CA ASN A 95 -9.31 17.77 -2.94
C ASN A 95 -7.90 18.32 -2.67
N CYS A 96 -7.19 17.82 -1.65
CA CYS A 96 -5.81 18.22 -1.39
C CYS A 96 -4.86 17.56 -2.39
N HIS A 97 -5.12 16.30 -2.76
CA HIS A 97 -4.30 15.58 -3.72
C HIS A 97 -4.35 16.22 -5.11
N SER A 98 -5.49 16.76 -5.55
CA SER A 98 -5.60 17.43 -6.86
C SER A 98 -4.75 18.71 -6.98
N GLN A 99 -4.34 19.28 -5.84
CA GLN A 99 -3.55 20.48 -5.74
C GLN A 99 -2.03 20.21 -5.71
N THR A 100 -1.59 18.95 -5.62
CA THR A 100 -0.15 18.64 -5.63
C THR A 100 0.46 18.89 -7.01
N GLU A 101 1.74 19.25 -7.05
CA GLU A 101 2.47 19.61 -8.27
C GLU A 101 2.58 18.45 -9.28
N ASN A 102 2.69 17.24 -8.76
CA ASN A 102 2.81 15.98 -9.48
C ASN A 102 1.46 15.25 -9.69
N PHE A 103 0.33 15.88 -9.33
CA PHE A 103 -0.99 15.28 -9.47
C PHE A 103 -1.26 14.85 -10.91
N SER A 104 -1.74 13.61 -11.09
CA SER A 104 -2.09 13.05 -12.41
C SER A 104 -1.01 13.21 -13.48
N GLY A 105 0.27 13.22 -13.10
CA GLY A 105 1.38 13.38 -14.02
C GLY A 105 1.57 14.81 -14.55
N ARG A 106 1.02 15.82 -13.86
CA ARG A 106 1.23 17.24 -14.18
C ARG A 106 2.71 17.61 -14.28
N ASN A 107 3.56 16.99 -13.44
CA ASN A 107 5.01 17.13 -13.49
C ASN A 107 5.69 16.56 -14.76
N ARG A 108 5.00 15.74 -15.57
CA ARG A 108 5.55 15.18 -16.82
C ARG A 108 5.43 16.11 -18.01
N ARG A 109 4.64 17.20 -17.90
CA ARG A 109 4.46 18.19 -18.97
C ARG A 109 5.45 19.35 -18.90
N ALA A 110 6.23 19.44 -17.83
CA ALA A 110 7.24 20.48 -17.62
C ALA A 110 8.63 20.08 -18.17
N ALA A 111 8.71 18.99 -18.96
CA ALA A 111 9.90 18.54 -19.67
C ALA A 111 9.72 18.71 -21.18
#